data_AF-A0A8H4T9A0-F1
#
_entry.id   AF-A0A8H4T9A0-F1
#
_cell.length_a   1.000
_cell.length_b   1.000
_cell.length_c   1.000
_cell.angle_alpha   90.00
_cell.angle_beta   90.00
_cell.angle_gamma   90.00
#
_symmetry.space_group_name_H-M   'P 1'
#
loop_
_entity.id
_entity.type
_entity.pdbx_description
1 polymer ?
#
loop_
_entity_poly.entity_id
_entity_poly.type
_entity_poly.pdbx_seq_one_letter_code
_entity_poly.pdbx_strand_id
1 'polypeptide(L)'
;MPLKTLSYSPPRASFLGLPLEMRQQIYLEYFTVEGGYIYDVEADKITQASRRPIDLSLRYACRTIARETYHFPFTLNIITFSTAYRRDWRKQAAAVDFISTYHHLLQRAMLIRLRHCLTPDMYNKPSNQYTRYMQVIIDDIADIIRSERRYPKFNPESLETVHIESFMKHPSDRSSAGDLTKISVYHNNVSSRRTYTYLLRKIANMYPKEFNEAIDKFLPGWSKCKSNPASDFFSLGFDFWAIPSLSEATDMVEQLQLTERWNRLDQWRYSEMREEGYTGTRYGYQRKHFFSAAALAIRFLKSISQEQRLLITKLVLNEDRMAVGNPECHINGLILFAEENPNLLIENKVNLWRNIIPKSAGIDVSTFLTENESVVELPERLPSPHQVHSEWVGRAISNFIMHTLEALRDGLPAHSYSFIFDGEPNLNHSTETFKSLMELPIAWITANTECIARGLLASPEDNNYPFRTSPSVSKNVSVQERGSIIQCNFTLDQPWDYKTIAEDKVRNKHHWKTLDALHSHASGVHTPNYGKLDVSNGAVDWPQIKGEYFEMQPLCDVPSKETEALGFSGGLQE
;
A
#
# COMPACT_ATOMS: atom_id res chain seq x y z
N MET A 1 8.47 -48.49 -75.20
CA MET A 1 7.80 -47.45 -74.38
C MET A 1 8.52 -47.36 -73.05
N PRO A 2 9.08 -46.21 -72.64
CA PRO A 2 9.62 -46.06 -71.30
C PRO A 2 8.48 -45.71 -70.34
N LEU A 3 8.31 -46.51 -69.28
CA LEU A 3 7.50 -46.14 -68.13
C LEU A 3 8.19 -44.97 -67.41
N LYS A 4 7.61 -43.77 -67.53
CA LYS A 4 7.87 -42.66 -66.62
C LYS A 4 7.41 -43.08 -65.23
N THR A 5 8.35 -43.46 -64.36
CA THR A 5 8.12 -43.47 -62.92
C THR A 5 8.01 -42.03 -62.45
N LEU A 6 6.78 -41.53 -62.32
CA LEU A 6 6.47 -40.30 -61.60
C LEU A 6 6.82 -40.53 -60.12
N SER A 7 7.92 -39.91 -59.65
CA SER A 7 8.21 -39.81 -58.23
C SER A 7 7.28 -38.77 -57.60
N TYR A 8 6.05 -39.15 -57.27
CA TYR A 8 5.22 -38.36 -56.38
C TYR A 8 5.55 -38.75 -54.93
N SER A 9 6.64 -38.18 -54.40
CA SER A 9 6.74 -38.04 -52.95
C SER A 9 5.72 -36.97 -52.54
N PRO A 10 4.70 -37.28 -51.71
CA PRO A 10 3.82 -36.24 -51.19
C PRO A 10 4.71 -35.18 -50.51
N PRO A 11 4.47 -33.87 -50.74
CA PRO A 11 5.25 -32.84 -50.07
C PRO A 11 5.13 -33.10 -48.57
N ARG A 12 6.28 -33.26 -47.89
CA ARG A 12 6.31 -33.39 -46.43
C ARG A 12 5.54 -32.19 -45.88
N ALA A 13 4.42 -32.46 -45.22
CA ALA A 13 3.65 -31.43 -44.54
C ALA A 13 4.60 -30.75 -43.54
N SER A 14 5.03 -29.55 -43.88
CA SER A 14 5.83 -28.70 -43.00
C SER A 14 4.87 -27.81 -42.24
N PHE A 15 5.14 -27.59 -40.96
CA PHE A 15 4.37 -26.63 -40.16
C PHE A 15 4.33 -25.23 -40.82
N LEU A 16 5.43 -24.79 -41.44
CA LEU A 16 5.49 -23.53 -42.22
C LEU A 16 4.81 -23.61 -43.60
N GLY A 17 4.42 -24.80 -44.04
CA GLY A 17 3.59 -25.02 -45.22
C GLY A 17 2.09 -24.88 -44.96
N LEU A 18 1.67 -24.82 -43.69
CA LEU A 18 0.28 -24.51 -43.33
C LEU A 18 -0.05 -23.05 -43.66
N PRO A 19 -1.28 -22.73 -44.06
CA PRO A 19 -1.76 -21.35 -44.15
C PRO A 19 -1.53 -20.58 -42.85
N LEU A 20 -1.28 -19.27 -42.95
CA LEU A 20 -0.96 -18.42 -41.80
C LEU A 20 -2.05 -18.49 -40.72
N GLU A 21 -3.32 -18.57 -41.12
CA GLU A 21 -4.48 -18.63 -40.25
C GLU A 21 -4.46 -19.90 -39.38
N MET A 22 -4.10 -21.05 -39.97
CA MET A 22 -3.96 -22.30 -39.22
C MET A 22 -2.75 -22.25 -38.28
N ARG A 23 -1.64 -21.64 -38.71
CA ARG A 23 -0.48 -21.43 -37.83
C ARG A 23 -0.84 -20.54 -36.65
N GLN A 24 -1.57 -19.44 -36.89
CA GLN A 24 -2.04 -18.53 -35.85
C GLN A 24 -2.90 -19.25 -34.83
N GLN A 25 -3.84 -20.11 -35.24
CA GLN A 25 -4.63 -20.92 -34.31
C GLN A 25 -3.75 -21.83 -33.43
N ILE A 26 -2.77 -22.49 -34.04
CA ILE A 26 -1.82 -23.35 -33.30
C ILE A 26 -0.98 -22.52 -32.33
N TYR A 27 -0.54 -21.33 -32.76
CA TYR A 27 0.21 -20.42 -31.88
C TYR A 27 -0.64 -19.92 -30.71
N LEU A 28 -1.89 -19.55 -30.94
CA LEU A 28 -2.81 -19.13 -29.89
C LEU A 28 -2.95 -20.23 -28.84
N GLU A 29 -3.19 -21.47 -29.26
CA GLU A 29 -3.28 -22.62 -28.35
C GLU A 29 -1.96 -22.87 -27.60
N TYR A 30 -0.82 -22.78 -28.29
CA TYR A 30 0.50 -23.05 -27.70
C TYR A 30 0.92 -22.00 -26.67
N PHE A 31 0.70 -20.71 -26.94
CA PHE A 31 1.16 -19.61 -26.08
C PHE A 31 0.15 -19.20 -25.01
N THR A 32 -1.12 -19.60 -25.12
CA THR A 32 -2.13 -19.33 -24.08
C THR A 32 -1.94 -20.30 -22.93
N VAL A 33 -1.73 -19.77 -21.73
CA VAL A 33 -1.54 -20.56 -20.51
C VAL A 33 -2.77 -20.39 -19.63
N GLU A 34 -3.31 -21.52 -19.16
CA GLU A 34 -4.40 -21.52 -18.18
C GLU A 34 -3.97 -20.79 -16.90
N GLY A 35 -4.76 -19.80 -16.48
CA GLY A 35 -4.43 -18.92 -15.36
C GLY A 35 -3.38 -17.84 -15.68
N GLY A 36 -2.78 -17.86 -16.88
CA GLY A 36 -1.77 -16.90 -17.32
C GLY A 36 -0.41 -17.07 -16.66
N TYR A 37 0.27 -15.95 -16.42
CA TYR A 37 1.58 -15.89 -15.78
C TYR A 37 1.48 -15.35 -14.36
N ILE A 38 2.38 -15.80 -13.50
CA ILE A 38 2.57 -15.30 -12.14
C ILE A 38 4.00 -14.83 -11.95
N TYR A 39 4.18 -13.79 -11.15
CA TYR A 39 5.52 -13.38 -10.72
C TYR A 39 6.01 -14.27 -9.59
N ASP A 40 7.07 -15.02 -9.85
CA ASP A 40 7.78 -15.79 -8.84
C ASP A 40 8.86 -14.91 -8.20
N VAL A 41 8.61 -14.53 -6.94
CA VAL A 41 9.49 -13.65 -6.16
C VAL A 41 10.78 -14.33 -5.73
N GLU A 42 10.79 -15.66 -5.56
CA GLU A 42 12.01 -16.39 -5.22
C GLU A 42 12.95 -16.42 -6.43
N ALA A 43 12.40 -16.66 -7.62
CA ALA A 43 13.17 -16.67 -8.87
C ALA A 43 13.44 -15.27 -9.46
N ASP A 44 12.76 -14.23 -8.95
CA ASP A 44 12.69 -12.86 -9.50
C ASP A 44 12.31 -12.85 -10.99
N LYS A 45 11.36 -13.72 -11.38
CA LYS A 45 10.96 -14.00 -12.77
C LYS A 45 9.48 -14.31 -12.91
N ILE A 46 8.93 -14.12 -14.11
CA ILE A 46 7.59 -14.63 -14.43
C ILE A 46 7.63 -16.13 -14.78
N THR A 47 6.65 -16.87 -14.29
CA THR A 47 6.42 -18.28 -14.56
C THR A 47 4.96 -18.51 -14.97
N GLN A 48 4.62 -19.70 -15.46
CA GLN A 48 3.22 -20.07 -15.66
C GLN A 48 2.49 -20.14 -14.31
N ALA A 49 1.16 -19.94 -14.31
CA ALA A 49 0.36 -20.08 -13.08
C ALA A 49 0.50 -21.45 -12.40
N SER A 50 0.84 -22.49 -13.18
CA SER A 50 1.21 -23.84 -12.69
C SER A 50 2.59 -23.92 -12.02
N ARG A 51 3.30 -22.79 -11.85
CA ARG A 51 4.69 -22.65 -11.36
C ARG A 51 5.73 -23.37 -12.23
N ARG A 52 5.41 -23.60 -13.51
CA ARG A 52 6.36 -24.13 -14.51
C ARG A 52 7.02 -23.00 -15.30
N PRO A 53 8.23 -23.21 -15.85
CA PRO A 53 8.83 -22.26 -16.77
C PRO A 53 7.92 -21.97 -17.98
N ILE A 54 7.96 -20.74 -18.50
CA ILE A 54 7.23 -20.37 -19.72
C ILE A 54 7.85 -21.12 -20.91
N ASP A 55 7.04 -21.93 -21.60
CA ASP A 55 7.50 -22.65 -22.78
C ASP A 55 7.57 -21.72 -24.00
N LEU A 56 8.81 -21.44 -24.43
CA LEU A 56 9.12 -20.64 -25.63
C LEU A 56 9.84 -21.49 -26.69
N SER A 57 9.87 -22.82 -26.54
CA SER A 57 10.66 -23.74 -27.39
C SER A 57 10.33 -23.57 -28.87
N LEU A 58 9.05 -23.37 -29.20
CA LEU A 58 8.61 -23.15 -30.58
C LEU A 58 9.20 -21.88 -31.21
N ARG A 59 9.44 -20.82 -30.42
CA ARG A 59 10.09 -19.58 -30.90
C ARG A 59 11.57 -19.82 -31.17
N TYR A 60 12.23 -20.61 -30.32
CA TYR A 60 13.66 -20.90 -30.49
C TYR A 60 13.95 -21.86 -31.64
N ALA A 61 12.96 -22.64 -32.08
CA ALA A 61 13.12 -23.57 -33.20
C ALA A 61 13.26 -22.89 -34.58
N CYS A 62 12.64 -21.72 -34.81
CA CYS A 62 12.61 -21.10 -36.14
C CYS A 62 12.47 -19.57 -36.11
N ARG A 63 13.31 -18.85 -36.88
CA ARG A 63 13.24 -17.38 -37.01
C ARG A 63 11.90 -16.87 -37.56
N THR A 64 11.28 -17.59 -38.49
CA THR A 64 9.96 -17.21 -39.03
C THR A 64 8.90 -17.29 -37.94
N ILE A 65 8.87 -18.39 -37.17
CA ILE A 65 7.94 -18.54 -36.06
C ILE A 65 8.21 -17.48 -34.99
N ALA A 66 9.47 -17.23 -34.63
CA ALA A 66 9.84 -16.20 -33.67
C ALA A 66 9.32 -14.80 -34.08
N ARG A 67 9.33 -14.48 -35.38
CA ARG A 67 8.79 -13.23 -35.93
C ARG A 67 7.26 -13.21 -35.96
N GLU A 68 6.61 -14.34 -36.28
CA GLU A 68 5.14 -14.42 -36.31
C GLU A 68 4.53 -14.35 -34.89
N THR A 69 5.28 -14.76 -33.87
CA THR A 69 4.77 -15.00 -32.50
C THR A 69 5.39 -14.10 -31.43
N TYR A 70 6.17 -13.08 -31.81
CA TYR A 70 6.95 -12.29 -30.85
C TYR A 70 6.08 -11.64 -29.76
N HIS A 71 4.84 -11.30 -30.09
CA HIS A 71 3.89 -10.61 -29.22
C HIS A 71 3.06 -11.57 -28.34
N PHE A 72 2.84 -12.82 -28.78
CA PHE A 72 1.90 -13.73 -28.14
C PHE A 72 2.12 -14.01 -26.66
N PRO A 73 3.35 -14.22 -26.15
CA PRO A 73 3.53 -14.51 -24.73
C PRO A 73 2.90 -13.44 -23.82
N PHE A 74 3.07 -12.15 -24.16
CA PHE A 74 2.54 -11.04 -23.35
C PHE A 74 1.12 -10.63 -23.72
N THR A 75 0.74 -10.70 -25.01
CA THR A 75 -0.59 -10.23 -25.43
C THR A 75 -1.71 -11.19 -25.03
N LEU A 76 -1.41 -12.50 -24.94
CA LEU A 76 -2.41 -13.54 -24.66
C LEU A 76 -2.56 -13.87 -23.18
N ASN A 77 -1.56 -13.57 -22.36
CA ASN A 77 -1.52 -14.00 -20.96
C ASN A 77 -1.57 -12.82 -20.01
N ILE A 78 -2.45 -12.93 -19.02
CA ILE A 78 -2.51 -12.02 -17.88
C ILE A 78 -1.28 -12.27 -17.00
N ILE A 79 -0.67 -11.21 -16.46
CA ILE A 79 0.43 -11.34 -15.48
C ILE A 79 -0.09 -10.97 -14.10
N THR A 80 0.02 -11.91 -13.16
CA THR A 80 -0.42 -11.73 -11.78
C THR A 80 0.75 -11.53 -10.84
N PHE A 81 0.67 -10.51 -10.01
CA PHE A 81 1.59 -10.22 -8.91
C PHE A 81 0.83 -10.39 -7.61
N SER A 82 1.46 -10.97 -6.59
CA SER A 82 0.91 -11.04 -5.23
C SER A 82 1.85 -10.35 -4.26
N THR A 83 1.35 -9.93 -3.10
CA THR A 83 2.25 -9.46 -2.04
C THR A 83 3.25 -10.54 -1.68
N ALA A 84 4.47 -10.14 -1.33
CA ALA A 84 5.52 -11.11 -1.10
C ALA A 84 6.45 -10.75 0.03
N TYR A 85 6.85 -11.80 0.74
CA TYR A 85 7.85 -11.78 1.77
C TYR A 85 9.01 -12.66 1.35
N ARG A 86 10.22 -12.10 1.47
CA ARG A 86 11.49 -12.82 1.32
C ARG A 86 12.36 -12.50 2.52
N ARG A 87 12.94 -13.54 3.11
CA ARG A 87 13.73 -13.39 4.34
C ARG A 87 14.95 -12.49 4.13
N ASP A 88 15.60 -12.63 2.99
CA ASP A 88 16.75 -11.80 2.58
C ASP A 88 16.37 -10.37 2.16
N TRP A 89 15.09 -10.09 1.96
CA TRP A 89 14.55 -8.75 1.68
C TRP A 89 13.90 -8.07 2.89
N ARG A 90 13.78 -8.78 4.01
CA ARG A 90 13.05 -8.33 5.20
C ARG A 90 13.53 -6.97 5.70
N LYS A 91 14.86 -6.77 5.79
CA LYS A 91 15.42 -5.50 6.27
C LYS A 91 15.21 -4.37 5.27
N GLN A 92 15.35 -4.63 3.97
CA GLN A 92 15.10 -3.66 2.91
C GLN A 92 13.64 -3.20 2.93
N ALA A 93 12.69 -4.14 3.06
CA ALA A 93 11.27 -3.82 3.16
C ALA A 93 10.97 -2.99 4.42
N ALA A 94 11.51 -3.40 5.58
CA ALA A 94 11.36 -2.63 6.81
C ALA A 94 11.94 -1.21 6.68
N ALA A 95 13.11 -1.06 6.04
CA ALA A 95 13.74 0.22 5.78
C ALA A 95 12.88 1.13 4.90
N VAL A 96 12.28 0.63 3.83
CA VAL A 96 11.34 1.44 3.03
C VAL A 96 10.22 2.01 3.90
N ASP A 97 9.64 1.21 4.80
CA ASP A 97 8.57 1.63 5.70
C ASP A 97 9.03 2.78 6.62
N PHE A 98 10.12 2.55 7.36
CA PHE A 98 10.54 3.49 8.38
C PHE A 98 11.26 4.72 7.79
N ILE A 99 12.00 4.58 6.70
CA ILE A 99 12.65 5.71 6.01
C ILE A 99 11.60 6.62 5.42
N SER A 100 10.53 6.07 4.81
CA SER A 100 9.43 6.88 4.28
C SER A 100 8.79 7.73 5.38
N THR A 101 8.54 7.13 6.55
CA THR A 101 7.96 7.82 7.70
C THR A 101 8.90 8.88 8.27
N TYR A 102 10.16 8.51 8.52
CA TYR A 102 11.16 9.44 9.04
C TYR A 102 11.41 10.62 8.10
N HIS A 103 11.54 10.36 6.80
CA HIS A 103 11.74 11.41 5.81
C HIS A 103 10.55 12.38 5.78
N HIS A 104 9.31 11.91 5.89
CA HIS A 104 8.15 12.79 6.01
C HIS A 104 8.20 13.66 7.28
N LEU A 105 8.54 13.07 8.44
CA LEU A 105 8.72 13.83 9.68
C LEU A 105 9.85 14.87 9.54
N LEU A 106 10.96 14.50 8.90
CA LEU A 106 12.09 15.40 8.65
C LEU A 106 11.68 16.57 7.75
N GLN A 107 10.91 16.32 6.68
CA GLN A 107 10.40 17.40 5.82
C GLN A 107 9.49 18.36 6.58
N ARG A 108 8.62 17.85 7.46
CA ARG A 108 7.75 18.66 8.32
C ARG A 108 8.57 19.51 9.29
N ALA A 109 9.51 18.88 10.00
CA ALA A 109 10.39 19.54 10.95
C ALA A 109 11.23 20.65 10.29
N MET A 110 11.76 20.38 9.10
CA MET A 110 12.46 21.37 8.27
C MET A 110 11.57 22.56 7.92
N LEU A 111 10.34 22.33 7.44
CA LEU A 111 9.43 23.41 7.06
C LEU A 111 9.01 24.25 8.27
N ILE A 112 8.72 23.60 9.41
CA ILE A 112 8.38 24.28 10.67
C ILE A 112 9.55 25.14 11.13
N ARG A 113 10.79 24.62 11.13
CA ARG A 113 11.98 25.41 11.47
C ARG A 113 12.15 26.62 10.54
N LEU A 114 11.89 26.44 9.25
CA LEU A 114 12.02 27.45 8.21
C LEU A 114 10.74 28.28 7.99
N ARG A 115 9.75 28.19 8.87
CA ARG A 115 8.43 28.85 8.74
C ARG A 115 8.48 30.34 8.40
N HIS A 116 9.45 31.06 8.97
CA HIS A 116 9.61 32.51 8.76
C HIS A 116 10.29 32.86 7.41
N CYS A 117 10.81 31.86 6.68
CA CYS A 117 11.33 32.00 5.33
C CYS A 117 10.24 31.82 4.25
N LEU A 118 9.04 31.38 4.63
CA LEU A 118 7.94 31.23 3.67
C LEU A 118 7.39 32.60 3.28
N THR A 119 7.35 32.86 1.98
CA THR A 119 6.73 34.07 1.42
C THR A 119 5.52 33.71 0.55
N PRO A 120 4.51 34.60 0.44
CA PRO A 120 3.32 34.34 -0.38
C PRO A 120 3.63 33.95 -1.84
N ASP A 121 4.69 34.51 -2.42
CA ASP A 121 5.12 34.17 -3.79
C ASP A 121 5.53 32.71 -3.97
N MET A 122 5.91 32.02 -2.90
CA MET A 122 6.25 30.59 -2.95
C MET A 122 5.01 29.70 -3.13
N TYR A 123 3.86 30.09 -2.58
CA TYR A 123 2.68 29.22 -2.43
C TYR A 123 1.37 29.77 -3.02
N ASN A 124 1.33 31.01 -3.51
CA ASN A 124 0.10 31.60 -4.08
C ASN A 124 -0.25 31.10 -5.50
N LYS A 125 0.72 30.58 -6.26
CA LYS A 125 0.51 30.06 -7.63
C LYS A 125 1.21 28.72 -7.84
N PRO A 126 0.89 27.68 -7.07
CA PRO A 126 1.47 26.36 -7.28
C PRO A 126 0.92 25.75 -8.57
N SER A 127 1.72 24.91 -9.22
CA SER A 127 1.21 23.98 -10.24
C SER A 127 0.17 23.05 -9.62
N ASN A 128 -0.82 22.61 -10.40
CA ASN A 128 -1.95 21.79 -9.94
C ASN A 128 -1.56 20.58 -9.06
N GLN A 129 -0.42 19.95 -9.36
CA GLN A 129 0.12 18.79 -8.62
C GLN A 129 0.52 19.08 -7.16
N TYR A 130 0.64 20.35 -6.75
CA TYR A 130 0.99 20.74 -5.38
C TYR A 130 -0.17 21.41 -4.63
N THR A 131 -1.23 21.80 -5.33
CA THR A 131 -2.31 22.65 -4.78
C THR A 131 -3.07 21.99 -3.64
N ARG A 132 -3.26 20.65 -3.69
CA ARG A 132 -4.09 19.91 -2.74
C ARG A 132 -3.64 20.06 -1.29
N TYR A 133 -2.35 19.85 -1.03
CA TYR A 133 -1.79 19.96 0.31
C TYR A 133 -1.30 21.38 0.64
N MET A 134 -1.15 22.24 -0.38
CA MET A 134 -0.58 23.57 -0.21
C MET A 134 -1.34 24.37 0.86
N GLN A 135 -2.66 24.50 0.70
CA GLN A 135 -3.45 25.34 1.60
C GLN A 135 -3.40 24.85 3.04
N VAL A 136 -3.56 23.54 3.27
CA VAL A 136 -3.52 22.93 4.60
C VAL A 136 -2.15 23.13 5.26
N ILE A 137 -1.06 22.95 4.51
CA ILE A 137 0.29 23.15 5.02
C ILE A 137 0.51 24.63 5.38
N ILE A 138 0.07 25.56 4.53
CA ILE A 138 0.23 26.99 4.78
C ILE A 138 -0.62 27.46 5.97
N ASP A 139 -1.84 26.96 6.12
CA ASP A 139 -2.71 27.28 7.25
C ASP A 139 -2.12 26.77 8.57
N ASP A 140 -1.59 25.54 8.59
CA ASP A 140 -0.90 24.96 9.74
C ASP A 140 0.32 25.80 10.15
N ILE A 141 1.15 26.20 9.18
CA ILE A 141 2.29 27.07 9.44
C ILE A 141 1.84 28.45 9.96
N ALA A 142 0.77 29.02 9.41
CA ALA A 142 0.22 30.28 9.88
C ALA A 142 -0.30 30.17 11.33
N ASP A 143 -0.94 29.06 11.68
CA ASP A 143 -1.37 28.75 13.05
C ASP A 143 -0.21 28.61 14.03
N ILE A 144 0.88 27.96 13.61
CA ILE A 144 2.12 27.88 14.38
C ILE A 144 2.67 29.28 14.64
N ILE A 145 2.82 30.12 13.61
CA ILE A 145 3.33 31.50 13.75
C ILE A 145 2.41 32.34 14.66
N ARG A 146 1.08 32.17 14.57
CA ARG A 146 0.12 32.81 15.48
C ARG A 146 0.33 32.36 16.94
N SER A 147 0.53 31.06 17.15
CA SER A 147 0.72 30.48 18.48
C SER A 147 2.01 30.97 19.14
N GLU A 148 3.10 31.09 18.37
CA GLU A 148 4.36 31.68 18.86
C GLU A 148 4.20 33.11 19.38
N ARG A 149 3.44 33.93 18.65
CA ARG A 149 3.18 35.33 19.05
C ARG A 149 2.34 35.40 20.32
N ARG A 150 1.42 34.45 20.51
CA ARG A 150 0.49 34.42 21.65
C ARG A 150 1.11 33.84 22.91
N TYR A 151 2.02 32.87 22.75
CA TYR A 151 2.58 32.08 23.85
C TYR A 151 4.11 32.12 23.81
N PRO A 152 4.78 33.00 24.57
CA PRO A 152 6.24 33.15 24.54
C PRO A 152 7.05 31.89 24.89
N LYS A 153 6.43 30.90 25.54
CA LYS A 153 7.03 29.59 25.86
C LYS A 153 6.76 28.51 24.82
N PHE A 154 5.92 28.79 23.81
CA PHE A 154 5.61 27.82 22.76
C PHE A 154 6.80 27.69 21.82
N ASN A 155 7.39 26.49 21.78
CA ASN A 155 8.45 26.15 20.84
C ASN A 155 7.92 25.08 19.87
N PRO A 156 7.54 25.45 18.63
CA PRO A 156 7.01 24.48 17.68
C PRO A 156 8.06 23.44 17.26
N GLU A 157 9.35 23.78 17.34
CA GLU A 157 10.43 22.84 17.02
C GLU A 157 10.54 21.72 18.06
N SER A 158 10.17 21.99 19.33
CA SER A 158 10.13 20.95 20.37
C SER A 158 9.07 19.89 20.07
N LEU A 159 7.93 20.26 19.48
CA LEU A 159 6.86 19.32 19.15
C LEU A 159 7.33 18.30 18.09
N GLU A 160 7.97 18.75 17.03
CA GLU A 160 8.48 17.84 15.99
C GLU A 160 9.70 17.04 16.45
N THR A 161 10.52 17.62 17.33
CA THR A 161 11.61 16.85 17.98
C THR A 161 11.03 15.69 18.78
N VAL A 162 9.92 15.90 19.52
CA VAL A 162 9.20 14.84 20.24
C VAL A 162 8.65 13.79 19.28
N HIS A 163 8.09 14.17 18.12
CA HIS A 163 7.63 13.21 17.13
C HIS A 163 8.77 12.36 16.57
N ILE A 164 9.90 12.97 16.22
CA ILE A 164 11.10 12.26 15.73
C ILE A 164 11.66 11.34 16.81
N GLU A 165 11.81 11.82 18.05
CA GLU A 165 12.29 10.99 19.16
C GLU A 165 11.33 9.85 19.49
N SER A 166 10.03 10.11 19.50
CA SER A 166 9.01 9.08 19.73
C SER A 166 9.08 8.00 18.66
N PHE A 167 9.20 8.41 17.39
CA PHE A 167 9.39 7.50 16.27
C PHE A 167 10.64 6.64 16.46
N MET A 168 11.77 7.23 16.89
CA MET A 168 13.01 6.50 17.15
C MET A 168 12.90 5.52 18.34
N LYS A 169 12.08 5.86 19.34
CA LYS A 169 11.88 5.04 20.55
C LYS A 169 10.88 3.90 20.36
N HIS A 170 9.79 4.10 19.61
CA HIS A 170 8.68 3.16 19.46
C HIS A 170 8.59 2.61 18.03
N PRO A 171 9.19 1.43 17.74
CA PRO A 171 9.31 0.90 16.39
C PRO A 171 7.97 0.49 15.75
N SER A 172 6.98 0.12 16.57
CA SER A 172 5.65 -0.35 16.15
C SER A 172 4.65 0.77 15.91
N ASP A 173 4.95 1.99 16.37
CA ASP A 173 4.02 3.11 16.28
C ASP A 173 4.04 3.67 14.85
N ARG A 174 3.23 3.05 13.99
CA ARG A 174 2.84 3.64 12.74
C ARG A 174 2.09 4.91 13.11
N SER A 175 2.78 6.05 13.04
CA SER A 175 2.16 7.32 12.71
C SER A 175 1.45 7.09 11.38
N SER A 176 0.22 6.59 11.49
CA SER A 176 -0.60 6.13 10.38
C SER A 176 -0.61 7.23 9.33
N ALA A 177 -0.61 6.83 8.05
CA ALA A 177 -1.10 7.71 6.99
C ALA A 177 -2.33 8.42 7.55
N GLY A 178 -2.17 9.72 7.85
CA GLY A 178 -3.21 10.44 8.56
C GLY A 178 -4.51 10.36 7.79
N ASP A 179 -5.61 10.70 8.44
CA ASP A 179 -6.95 10.54 7.89
C ASP A 179 -7.14 11.25 6.53
N LEU A 180 -7.11 10.53 5.40
CA LEU A 180 -7.13 11.13 4.05
C LEU A 180 -8.46 11.83 3.71
N THR A 181 -9.46 11.70 4.57
CA THR A 181 -10.75 12.38 4.43
C THR A 181 -10.64 13.85 4.85
N LYS A 182 -9.70 14.16 5.76
CA LYS A 182 -9.23 15.52 6.06
C LYS A 182 -7.78 15.65 5.67
N ILE A 183 -7.51 16.26 4.52
CA ILE A 183 -6.15 16.66 4.13
C ILE A 183 -5.46 17.26 5.36
N SER A 184 -4.39 16.62 5.79
CA SER A 184 -3.71 16.93 7.05
C SER A 184 -2.21 16.94 6.81
N VAL A 185 -1.52 17.77 7.59
CA VAL A 185 -0.06 17.87 7.56
C VAL A 185 0.64 16.56 7.97
N TYR A 186 -0.06 15.63 8.61
CA TYR A 186 0.45 14.31 9.00
C TYR A 186 0.27 13.23 7.94
N HIS A 187 -0.29 13.56 6.76
CA HIS A 187 -0.42 12.60 5.68
C HIS A 187 0.94 12.28 5.09
N ASN A 188 1.37 11.03 5.18
CA ASN A 188 2.56 10.56 4.50
C ASN A 188 2.18 9.88 3.16
N ASN A 189 1.97 10.68 2.11
CA ASN A 189 1.66 10.17 0.78
C ASN A 189 2.41 10.93 -0.32
N VAL A 190 2.19 10.52 -1.58
CA VAL A 190 2.87 11.09 -2.76
C VAL A 190 2.61 12.59 -2.87
N SER A 191 1.35 13.01 -2.77
CA SER A 191 0.94 14.41 -2.94
C SER A 191 1.48 15.32 -1.82
N SER A 192 1.44 14.87 -0.56
CA SER A 192 1.97 15.65 0.56
C SER A 192 3.48 15.80 0.47
N ARG A 193 4.23 14.70 0.24
CA ARG A 193 5.70 14.73 0.11
C ARG A 193 6.14 15.61 -1.05
N ARG A 194 5.43 15.57 -2.19
CA ARG A 194 5.69 16.49 -3.32
C ARG A 194 5.52 17.95 -2.92
N THR A 195 4.48 18.28 -2.15
CA THR A 195 4.21 19.65 -1.72
C THR A 195 5.24 20.16 -0.72
N TYR A 196 5.62 19.36 0.28
CA TYR A 196 6.72 19.68 1.20
C TYR A 196 8.04 19.88 0.43
N THR A 197 8.36 18.96 -0.48
CA THR A 197 9.57 19.04 -1.31
C THR A 197 9.58 20.33 -2.14
N TYR A 198 8.45 20.70 -2.74
CA TYR A 198 8.33 21.92 -3.52
C TYR A 198 8.61 23.17 -2.67
N LEU A 199 7.98 23.29 -1.50
CA LEU A 199 8.19 24.44 -0.60
C LEU A 199 9.63 24.51 -0.09
N LEU A 200 10.18 23.37 0.35
CA LEU A 200 11.56 23.30 0.82
C LEU A 200 12.57 23.63 -0.29
N ARG A 201 12.33 23.24 -1.54
CA ARG A 201 13.17 23.64 -2.69
C ARG A 201 13.13 25.15 -2.93
N LYS A 202 11.95 25.79 -2.80
CA LYS A 202 11.82 27.25 -2.92
C LYS A 202 12.61 27.96 -1.82
N ILE A 203 12.50 27.48 -0.57
CA ILE A 203 13.25 28.03 0.55
C ILE A 203 14.75 27.81 0.35
N ALA A 204 15.21 26.61 -0.01
CA ALA A 204 16.62 26.30 -0.24
C ALA A 204 17.27 27.22 -1.30
N ASN A 205 16.52 27.57 -2.35
CA ASN A 205 17.01 28.47 -3.40
C ASN A 205 17.10 29.93 -2.95
N MET A 206 16.18 30.40 -2.08
CA MET A 206 16.12 31.81 -1.64
C MET A 206 16.89 32.08 -0.34
N TYR A 207 16.96 31.09 0.54
CA TYR A 207 17.53 31.16 1.89
C TYR A 207 18.49 29.97 2.11
N PRO A 208 19.56 29.83 1.30
CA PRO A 208 20.43 28.66 1.34
C PRO A 208 21.19 28.51 2.65
N LYS A 209 21.51 29.62 3.34
CA LYS A 209 22.23 29.58 4.61
C LYS A 209 21.34 29.01 5.72
N GLU A 210 20.13 29.56 5.85
CA GLU A 210 19.11 29.13 6.80
C GLU A 210 18.73 27.67 6.56
N PHE A 211 18.63 27.27 5.29
CA PHE A 211 18.36 25.88 4.91
C PHE A 211 19.47 24.92 5.36
N ASN A 212 20.75 25.25 5.13
CA ASN A 212 21.88 24.43 5.60
C ASN A 212 21.94 24.35 7.13
N GLU A 213 21.70 25.47 7.83
CA GLU A 213 21.61 25.48 9.30
C GLU A 213 20.45 24.63 9.81
N ALA A 214 19.35 24.53 9.06
CA ALA A 214 18.24 23.64 9.38
C ALA A 214 18.59 22.16 9.14
N ILE A 215 19.32 21.82 8.07
CA ILE A 215 19.79 20.44 7.84
C ILE A 215 20.72 20.02 8.99
N ASP A 216 21.74 20.81 9.32
CA ASP A 216 22.69 20.48 10.39
C ASP A 216 22.03 20.32 11.76
N LYS A 217 20.86 20.94 11.97
CA LYS A 217 20.09 20.79 13.20
C LYS A 217 19.47 19.40 13.33
N PHE A 218 18.86 18.89 12.26
CA PHE A 218 18.14 17.61 12.28
C PHE A 218 19.00 16.42 11.84
N LEU A 219 20.06 16.67 11.07
CA LEU A 219 21.08 15.71 10.66
C LEU A 219 22.47 16.25 11.05
N PRO A 220 22.85 16.16 12.35
CA PRO A 220 24.09 16.74 12.83
C PRO A 220 25.33 16.24 12.07
N GLY A 221 26.17 17.18 11.66
CA GLY A 221 27.41 16.88 10.93
C GLY A 221 27.26 16.84 9.41
N TRP A 222 26.06 17.10 8.88
CA TRP A 222 25.79 17.15 7.43
C TRP A 222 26.75 18.09 6.69
N SER A 223 26.82 19.37 7.06
CA SER A 223 27.67 20.36 6.38
C SER A 223 29.18 20.16 6.62
N LYS A 224 29.55 19.35 7.63
CA LYS A 224 30.96 18.99 7.88
C LYS A 224 31.45 17.89 6.95
N CYS A 225 30.53 17.08 6.44
CA CYS A 225 30.83 16.11 5.40
C CYS A 225 30.99 16.89 4.08
N LYS A 226 32.24 17.15 3.66
CA LYS A 226 32.59 18.00 2.50
C LYS A 226 31.96 17.56 1.16
N SER A 227 31.25 16.43 1.13
CA SER A 227 30.61 15.81 -0.02
C SER A 227 29.11 16.06 -0.15
N ASN A 228 28.41 16.61 0.85
CA ASN A 228 26.93 16.63 0.86
C ASN A 228 26.36 18.04 0.60
N PRO A 229 26.18 18.49 -0.65
CA PRO A 229 25.48 19.72 -0.95
C PRO A 229 24.01 19.69 -0.46
N ALA A 230 23.44 20.86 -0.20
CA ALA A 230 22.02 21.01 0.18
C ALA A 230 21.04 20.36 -0.81
N SER A 231 21.45 20.18 -2.07
CA SER A 231 20.66 19.46 -3.08
C SER A 231 20.40 18.00 -2.71
N ASP A 232 21.33 17.37 -2.00
CA ASP A 232 21.28 15.93 -1.67
C ASP A 232 20.24 15.64 -0.59
N PHE A 233 19.83 16.66 0.17
CA PHE A 233 18.67 16.55 1.06
C PHE A 233 17.43 16.07 0.28
N PHE A 234 17.25 16.51 -0.96
CA PHE A 234 16.09 16.15 -1.77
C PHE A 234 16.20 14.78 -2.44
N SER A 235 17.35 14.10 -2.33
CA SER A 235 17.50 12.69 -2.68
C SER A 235 17.30 11.75 -1.48
N LEU A 236 17.05 12.27 -0.29
CA LEU A 236 16.78 11.45 0.89
C LEU A 236 15.44 10.72 0.77
N GLY A 237 15.46 9.46 1.19
CA GLY A 237 14.31 8.56 1.21
C GLY A 237 14.10 7.81 -0.10
N PHE A 238 12.98 7.09 -0.14
CA PHE A 238 12.58 6.29 -1.29
C PHE A 238 11.20 6.71 -1.80
N ASP A 239 10.93 6.38 -3.07
CA ASP A 239 9.56 6.23 -3.56
C ASP A 239 8.84 5.20 -2.68
N PHE A 240 7.54 5.38 -2.46
CA PHE A 240 6.74 4.50 -1.60
C PHE A 240 6.77 3.03 -2.06
N TRP A 241 6.75 2.82 -3.38
CA TRP A 241 6.79 1.50 -4.02
C TRP A 241 8.21 1.01 -4.35
N ALA A 242 9.26 1.62 -3.79
CA ALA A 242 10.62 1.20 -4.07
C ALA A 242 10.93 -0.20 -3.49
N ILE A 243 11.74 -0.97 -4.21
CA ILE A 243 12.36 -2.20 -3.74
C ILE A 243 13.89 -2.01 -3.85
N PRO A 244 14.53 -1.36 -2.85
CA PRO A 244 15.94 -1.04 -2.91
C PRO A 244 16.80 -2.31 -2.73
N SER A 245 18.00 -2.27 -3.30
CA SER A 245 19.06 -3.20 -2.94
C SER A 245 19.50 -3.01 -1.48
N LEU A 246 20.22 -4.00 -0.93
CA LEU A 246 20.73 -3.92 0.43
C LEU A 246 21.70 -2.74 0.62
N SER A 247 22.55 -2.46 -0.40
CA SER A 247 23.47 -1.32 -0.41
C SER A 247 22.70 -0.01 -0.35
N GLU A 248 21.75 0.20 -1.26
CA GLU A 248 20.94 1.44 -1.30
C GLU A 248 20.19 1.67 0.02
N ALA A 249 19.64 0.61 0.62
CA ALA A 249 18.96 0.71 1.91
C ALA A 249 19.95 1.07 3.04
N THR A 250 21.13 0.47 3.07
CA THR A 250 22.15 0.73 4.11
C THR A 250 22.75 2.13 3.97
N ASP A 251 23.09 2.54 2.75
CA ASP A 251 23.58 3.89 2.46
C ASP A 251 22.55 4.95 2.90
N MET A 252 21.26 4.72 2.64
CA MET A 252 20.20 5.62 3.06
C MET A 252 20.00 5.66 4.58
N VAL A 253 20.12 4.50 5.24
CA VAL A 253 20.10 4.41 6.72
C VAL A 253 21.23 5.22 7.33
N GLU A 254 22.43 5.14 6.77
CA GLU A 254 23.60 5.89 7.25
C GLU A 254 23.43 7.39 7.04
N GLN A 255 22.99 7.81 5.84
CA GLN A 255 22.73 9.22 5.53
C GLN A 255 21.67 9.86 6.45
N LEU A 256 20.64 9.09 6.82
CA LEU A 256 19.59 9.53 7.73
C LEU A 256 19.92 9.28 9.22
N GLN A 257 21.10 8.73 9.53
CA GLN A 257 21.54 8.42 10.90
C GLN A 257 20.58 7.46 11.64
N LEU A 258 20.01 6.49 10.91
CA LEU A 258 19.03 5.52 11.40
C LEU A 258 19.63 4.16 11.77
N THR A 259 20.95 4.06 11.94
CA THR A 259 21.68 2.80 12.16
C THR A 259 21.18 2.03 13.38
N GLU A 260 20.86 2.72 14.48
CA GLU A 260 20.29 2.07 15.67
C GLU A 260 18.97 1.36 15.33
N ARG A 261 18.08 2.04 14.60
CA ARG A 261 16.79 1.47 14.17
C ARG A 261 17.00 0.27 13.24
N TRP A 262 17.93 0.38 12.29
CA TRP A 262 18.27 -0.70 11.38
C TRP A 262 18.81 -1.95 12.10
N ASN A 263 19.61 -1.76 13.16
CA ASN A 263 20.15 -2.86 13.96
C ASN A 263 19.06 -3.55 14.81
N ARG A 264 18.09 -2.80 15.33
CA ARG A 264 16.95 -3.36 16.08
C ARG A 264 16.07 -4.30 15.23
N LEU A 265 16.10 -4.19 13.90
CA LEU A 265 15.36 -5.09 13.03
C LEU A 265 15.82 -6.55 13.12
N ASP A 266 17.06 -6.83 13.52
CA ASP A 266 17.58 -8.19 13.62
C ASP A 266 17.17 -8.90 14.90
N GLN A 267 16.63 -8.15 15.86
CA GLN A 267 16.27 -8.69 17.16
C GLN A 267 14.98 -9.50 17.08
N TRP A 268 14.97 -10.60 17.81
CA TRP A 268 13.79 -11.39 18.12
C TRP A 268 13.12 -10.82 19.37
N ARG A 269 11.80 -10.78 19.37
CA ARG A 269 10.99 -10.29 20.48
C ARG A 269 10.27 -11.45 21.16
N TYR A 270 10.18 -11.45 22.48
CA TYR A 270 9.46 -12.49 23.22
C TYR A 270 8.68 -11.90 24.39
N SER A 271 7.63 -12.59 24.84
CA SER A 271 6.90 -12.20 26.06
C SER A 271 7.57 -12.74 27.31
N GLU A 272 7.71 -11.87 28.31
CA GLU A 272 8.03 -12.26 29.69
C GLU A 272 6.80 -12.70 30.48
N MET A 273 5.60 -12.25 30.09
CA MET A 273 4.35 -12.65 30.71
C MET A 273 3.95 -14.05 30.25
N ARG A 274 3.61 -14.92 31.22
CA ARG A 274 3.20 -16.30 30.96
C ARG A 274 2.01 -16.72 31.80
N GLU A 275 1.21 -17.63 31.27
CA GLU A 275 0.21 -18.34 32.07
C GLU A 275 0.83 -18.99 33.31
N GLU A 276 0.18 -18.82 34.47
CA GLU A 276 0.67 -19.42 35.71
C GLU A 276 0.67 -20.96 35.55
N GLY A 277 1.83 -21.59 35.75
CA GLY A 277 2.00 -23.02 35.50
C GLY A 277 2.26 -23.40 34.03
N TYR A 278 2.43 -22.43 33.12
CA TYR A 278 2.81 -22.73 31.72
C TYR A 278 4.17 -23.44 31.66
N THR A 279 4.16 -24.65 31.12
CA THR A 279 5.35 -25.51 30.92
C THR A 279 5.65 -25.77 29.44
N GLY A 280 4.89 -25.15 28.53
CA GLY A 280 5.05 -25.33 27.09
C GLY A 280 6.28 -24.60 26.51
N THR A 281 6.49 -24.82 25.21
CA THR A 281 7.58 -24.18 24.46
C THR A 281 7.32 -22.69 24.29
N ARG A 282 8.26 -21.85 24.73
CA ARG A 282 8.23 -20.41 24.48
C ARG A 282 8.72 -20.09 23.08
N TYR A 283 8.21 -19.02 22.47
CA TYR A 283 8.67 -18.58 21.15
C TYR A 283 9.23 -17.17 21.16
N GLY A 284 10.23 -16.96 20.30
CA GLY A 284 10.65 -15.65 19.82
C GLY A 284 9.95 -15.33 18.50
N TYR A 285 9.64 -14.04 18.32
CA TYR A 285 8.89 -13.51 17.19
C TYR A 285 9.71 -12.44 16.47
N GLN A 286 9.67 -12.46 15.14
CA GLN A 286 10.24 -11.41 14.31
C GLN A 286 9.24 -10.99 13.23
N ARG A 287 9.04 -9.69 13.04
CA ARG A 287 8.07 -9.18 12.06
C ARG A 287 8.50 -9.47 10.63
N LYS A 288 7.57 -10.03 9.85
CA LYS A 288 7.69 -10.13 8.39
C LYS A 288 7.24 -8.82 7.75
N HIS A 289 8.06 -8.33 6.83
CA HIS A 289 7.79 -7.11 6.07
C HIS A 289 7.60 -7.49 4.61
N PHE A 290 6.37 -7.28 4.10
CA PHE A 290 5.99 -7.64 2.75
C PHE A 290 6.14 -6.45 1.81
N PHE A 291 6.55 -6.70 0.57
CA PHE A 291 6.34 -5.75 -0.53
C PHE A 291 4.97 -5.99 -1.17
N SER A 292 4.34 -4.89 -1.59
CA SER A 292 3.04 -4.92 -2.27
C SER A 292 3.14 -5.56 -3.65
N ALA A 293 2.05 -6.09 -4.16
CA ALA A 293 1.96 -6.56 -5.54
C ALA A 293 2.28 -5.44 -6.55
N ALA A 294 1.82 -4.21 -6.29
CA ALA A 294 2.10 -3.04 -7.13
C ALA A 294 3.60 -2.73 -7.25
N ALA A 295 4.35 -2.72 -6.14
CA ALA A 295 5.81 -2.51 -6.12
C ALA A 295 6.56 -3.57 -6.92
N LEU A 296 6.15 -4.85 -6.83
CA LEU A 296 6.73 -5.94 -7.59
C LEU A 296 6.45 -5.80 -9.10
N ALA A 297 5.22 -5.41 -9.45
CA ALA A 297 4.86 -5.11 -10.84
C ALA A 297 5.70 -3.97 -11.41
N ILE A 298 5.87 -2.88 -10.65
CA ILE A 298 6.71 -1.73 -11.06
C ILE A 298 8.16 -2.18 -11.26
N ARG A 299 8.72 -2.97 -10.33
CA ARG A 299 10.08 -3.51 -10.45
C ARG A 299 10.25 -4.35 -11.72
N PHE A 300 9.28 -5.23 -12.01
CA PHE A 300 9.27 -6.05 -13.22
C PHE A 300 9.16 -5.19 -14.50
N LEU A 301 8.25 -4.23 -14.54
CA LEU A 301 8.08 -3.36 -15.71
C LEU A 301 9.35 -2.53 -15.99
N LYS A 302 10.05 -2.09 -14.95
CA LYS A 302 11.35 -1.42 -15.07
C LYS A 302 12.46 -2.34 -15.61
N SER A 303 12.37 -3.65 -15.43
CA SER A 303 13.41 -4.61 -15.86
C SER A 303 13.26 -5.10 -17.30
N ILE A 304 12.10 -4.89 -17.92
CA ILE A 304 11.82 -5.27 -19.31
C ILE A 304 11.90 -4.08 -20.27
N SER A 305 12.06 -4.36 -21.56
CA SER A 305 12.13 -3.32 -22.59
C SER A 305 10.78 -2.63 -22.81
N GLN A 306 10.80 -1.40 -23.33
CA GLN A 306 9.59 -0.67 -23.73
C GLN A 306 8.74 -1.48 -24.73
N GLU A 307 9.38 -2.13 -25.71
CA GLU A 307 8.67 -2.97 -26.68
C GLU A 307 7.87 -4.09 -26.00
N GLN A 308 8.42 -4.71 -24.95
CA GLN A 308 7.73 -5.74 -24.19
C GLN A 308 6.59 -5.16 -23.34
N ARG A 309 6.79 -3.99 -22.72
CA ARG A 309 5.74 -3.32 -21.91
C ARG A 309 4.51 -2.98 -22.75
N LEU A 310 4.70 -2.54 -23.98
CA LEU A 310 3.61 -2.23 -24.92
C LEU A 310 2.80 -3.47 -25.35
N LEU A 311 3.35 -4.68 -25.15
CA LEU A 311 2.65 -5.94 -25.47
C LEU A 311 1.82 -6.48 -24.30
N ILE A 312 2.03 -5.98 -23.08
CA ILE A 312 1.28 -6.43 -21.91
C ILE A 312 -0.11 -5.81 -21.95
N THR A 313 -1.14 -6.66 -21.97
CA THR A 313 -2.53 -6.21 -22.06
C THR A 313 -3.23 -6.17 -20.70
N LYS A 314 -2.82 -7.02 -19.74
CA LYS A 314 -3.46 -7.06 -18.43
C LYS A 314 -2.52 -7.46 -17.30
N LEU A 315 -2.57 -6.70 -16.21
CA LEU A 315 -1.94 -6.95 -14.93
C LEU A 315 -3.02 -7.20 -13.86
N VAL A 316 -2.78 -8.19 -13.01
CA VAL A 316 -3.55 -8.41 -11.78
C VAL A 316 -2.61 -8.22 -10.59
N LEU A 317 -2.97 -7.32 -9.69
CA LEU A 317 -2.24 -7.02 -8.47
C LEU A 317 -3.05 -7.57 -7.30
N ASN A 318 -2.58 -8.64 -6.67
CA ASN A 318 -3.21 -9.27 -5.52
C ASN A 318 -2.52 -8.78 -4.24
N GLU A 319 -3.09 -7.75 -3.63
CA GLU A 319 -2.68 -7.23 -2.33
C GLU A 319 -3.31 -8.06 -1.20
N ASP A 320 -2.82 -9.29 -1.03
CA ASP A 320 -3.33 -10.31 -0.09
C ASP A 320 -2.65 -10.30 1.30
N ARG A 321 -1.69 -9.41 1.53
CA ARG A 321 -1.06 -9.11 2.82
C ARG A 321 -0.81 -7.63 2.99
N MET A 322 -0.66 -7.21 4.24
CA MET A 322 -0.14 -5.88 4.55
C MET A 322 1.29 -5.70 4.02
N ALA A 323 1.45 -4.76 3.10
CA ALA A 323 2.75 -4.34 2.60
C ALA A 323 3.28 -3.09 3.33
N VAL A 324 4.60 -2.88 3.23
CA VAL A 324 5.31 -1.69 3.71
C VAL A 324 5.11 -0.49 2.79
N GLY A 325 5.37 0.72 3.30
CA GLY A 325 5.50 1.92 2.47
C GLY A 325 4.18 2.57 2.07
N ASN A 326 3.10 2.43 2.86
CA ASN A 326 1.77 2.97 2.52
C ASN A 326 1.24 2.45 1.16
N PRO A 327 0.99 1.12 1.06
CA PRO A 327 0.67 0.45 -0.20
C PRO A 327 -0.54 0.99 -0.94
N GLU A 328 -1.46 1.68 -0.26
CA GLU A 328 -2.61 2.34 -0.88
C GLU A 328 -2.19 3.34 -1.98
N CYS A 329 -1.02 3.97 -1.84
CA CYS A 329 -0.55 4.95 -2.82
C CYS A 329 0.32 4.34 -3.93
N HIS A 330 0.66 3.04 -3.88
CA HIS A 330 1.62 2.42 -4.80
C HIS A 330 1.15 2.39 -6.25
N ILE A 331 -0.16 2.44 -6.48
CA ILE A 331 -0.74 2.53 -7.82
C ILE A 331 -0.27 3.79 -8.57
N ASN A 332 0.13 4.86 -7.87
CA ASN A 332 0.71 6.05 -8.50
C ASN A 332 2.00 5.73 -9.28
N GLY A 333 2.76 4.73 -8.85
CA GLY A 333 3.96 4.29 -9.56
C GLY A 333 3.67 3.56 -10.88
N LEU A 334 2.42 3.18 -11.13
CA LEU A 334 1.99 2.55 -12.39
C LEU A 334 1.46 3.54 -13.42
N ILE A 335 1.26 4.82 -13.06
CA ILE A 335 0.73 5.86 -13.96
C ILE A 335 1.57 5.96 -15.24
N LEU A 336 2.90 6.04 -15.11
CA LEU A 336 3.81 6.15 -16.26
C LEU A 336 3.67 4.98 -17.24
N PHE A 337 3.38 3.77 -16.76
CA PHE A 337 3.23 2.59 -17.61
C PHE A 337 1.84 2.52 -18.27
N ALA A 338 0.81 3.01 -17.58
CA ALA A 338 -0.53 3.15 -18.15
C ALA A 338 -0.57 4.27 -19.21
N GLU A 339 0.21 5.34 -19.02
CA GLU A 339 0.40 6.39 -20.04
C GLU A 339 1.20 5.88 -21.25
N GLU A 340 2.26 5.10 -21.02
CA GLU A 340 3.07 4.49 -22.08
C GLU A 340 2.27 3.48 -22.92
N ASN A 341 1.42 2.68 -22.26
CA ASN A 341 0.60 1.65 -22.90
C ASN A 341 -0.90 1.88 -22.62
N PRO A 342 -1.62 2.58 -23.51
CA PRO A 342 -3.06 2.83 -23.35
C PRO A 342 -3.94 1.56 -23.35
N ASN A 343 -3.41 0.41 -23.80
CA ASN A 343 -4.12 -0.87 -23.80
C ASN A 343 -3.89 -1.67 -22.51
N LEU A 344 -3.04 -1.19 -21.61
CA LEU A 344 -2.75 -1.87 -20.34
C LEU A 344 -3.97 -1.79 -19.43
N LEU A 345 -4.49 -2.95 -19.03
CA LEU A 345 -5.53 -3.05 -18.00
C LEU A 345 -4.90 -3.48 -16.67
N ILE A 346 -5.25 -2.81 -15.58
CA ILE A 346 -4.74 -3.06 -14.23
C ILE A 346 -5.94 -3.38 -13.35
N GLU A 347 -5.95 -4.60 -12.81
CA GLU A 347 -6.93 -5.09 -11.85
C GLU A 347 -6.26 -5.19 -10.47
N ASN A 348 -6.55 -4.25 -9.58
CA ASN A 348 -5.98 -4.18 -8.24
C ASN A 348 -6.95 -4.77 -7.21
N LYS A 349 -6.61 -5.93 -6.65
CA LYS A 349 -7.40 -6.66 -5.66
C LYS A 349 -6.79 -6.49 -4.29
N VAL A 350 -7.58 -6.03 -3.32
CA VAL A 350 -7.14 -5.89 -1.93
C VAL A 350 -7.98 -6.77 -1.04
N ASN A 351 -7.35 -7.75 -0.39
CA ASN A 351 -8.05 -8.73 0.42
C ASN A 351 -8.50 -8.14 1.76
N LEU A 352 -9.79 -8.27 2.08
CA LEU A 352 -10.38 -7.73 3.30
C LEU A 352 -9.79 -8.40 4.55
N TRP A 353 -9.76 -9.74 4.56
CA TRP A 353 -9.42 -10.57 5.71
C TRP A 353 -7.94 -10.61 6.04
N ARG A 354 -7.12 -10.63 4.98
CA ARG A 354 -5.68 -10.81 5.09
C ARG A 354 -4.90 -9.54 4.89
N ASN A 355 -5.48 -8.42 4.43
CA ASN A 355 -4.78 -7.15 4.30
C ASN A 355 -5.43 -6.02 5.12
N ILE A 356 -6.68 -5.67 4.82
CA ILE A 356 -7.33 -4.46 5.38
C ILE A 356 -7.60 -4.61 6.89
N ILE A 357 -8.32 -5.66 7.31
CA ILE A 357 -8.69 -5.87 8.72
C ILE A 357 -7.43 -6.02 9.60
N PRO A 358 -6.43 -6.84 9.23
CA PRO A 358 -5.14 -6.92 9.93
C PRO A 358 -4.43 -5.57 10.10
N LYS A 359 -4.45 -4.73 9.06
CA LYS A 359 -3.82 -3.40 9.09
C LYS A 359 -4.47 -2.50 10.10
N SER A 360 -5.79 -2.50 10.11
CA SER A 360 -6.58 -1.70 11.04
C SER A 360 -6.47 -2.19 12.46
N ALA A 361 -6.32 -3.51 12.69
CA ALA A 361 -6.15 -4.07 14.02
C ALA A 361 -4.80 -3.73 14.68
N GLY A 362 -3.86 -3.15 13.95
CA GLY A 362 -2.55 -2.79 14.47
C GLY A 362 -1.79 -4.00 15.00
N ILE A 363 -1.63 -5.04 14.17
CA ILE A 363 -0.93 -6.28 14.55
C ILE A 363 0.49 -5.94 15.03
N ASP A 364 0.64 -5.85 16.34
CA ASP A 364 1.90 -5.73 17.07
C ASP A 364 2.22 -7.10 17.69
N VAL A 365 3.51 -7.39 17.88
CA VAL A 365 4.01 -8.59 18.54
C VAL A 365 3.36 -8.75 19.93
N SER A 366 3.15 -7.65 20.65
CA SER A 366 2.46 -7.63 21.95
C SER A 366 1.02 -8.17 21.87
N THR A 367 0.33 -7.95 20.76
CA THR A 367 -1.05 -8.42 20.49
C THR A 367 -1.11 -9.80 19.81
N PHE A 368 0.05 -10.37 19.46
CA PHE A 368 0.18 -11.65 18.79
C PHE A 368 0.47 -12.82 19.73
N LEU A 369 0.81 -12.56 20.99
CA LEU A 369 1.05 -13.60 21.97
C LEU A 369 -0.08 -14.62 21.94
N THR A 370 0.26 -15.87 21.63
CA THR A 370 -0.75 -16.92 21.49
C THR A 370 -1.47 -17.04 22.83
N GLU A 371 -2.79 -17.21 22.79
CA GLU A 371 -3.63 -17.38 24.00
C GLU A 371 -3.04 -18.43 24.96
N ASN A 372 -2.34 -19.43 24.42
CA ASN A 372 -1.72 -20.51 25.18
C ASN A 372 -0.45 -20.11 25.97
N GLU A 373 0.21 -18.99 25.68
CA GLU A 373 1.51 -18.62 26.26
C GLU A 373 1.45 -17.53 27.33
N SER A 374 0.36 -16.75 27.45
CA SER A 374 0.34 -15.54 28.27
C SER A 374 -1.00 -15.27 28.99
N VAL A 375 -0.98 -14.85 30.27
CA VAL A 375 -2.17 -14.34 31.02
C VAL A 375 -2.50 -12.89 30.65
N VAL A 376 -2.22 -12.43 29.43
CA VAL A 376 -2.49 -11.02 29.14
C VAL A 376 -4.00 -10.85 29.03
N GLU A 377 -4.65 -10.52 30.15
CA GLU A 377 -5.91 -9.78 30.14
C GLU A 377 -5.62 -8.47 29.42
N LEU A 378 -5.93 -8.46 28.12
CA LEU A 378 -5.86 -7.25 27.33
C LEU A 378 -6.78 -6.23 28.03
N PRO A 379 -6.28 -5.01 28.34
CA PRO A 379 -7.12 -3.93 28.85
C PRO A 379 -8.44 -3.87 28.08
N GLU A 380 -9.58 -3.58 28.73
CA GLU A 380 -10.90 -3.54 28.06
C GLU A 380 -10.92 -2.67 26.80
N ARG A 381 -10.01 -1.70 26.67
CA ARG A 381 -9.83 -0.88 25.46
C ARG A 381 -9.24 -1.61 24.25
N LEU A 382 -8.44 -2.67 24.44
CA LEU A 382 -7.82 -3.45 23.37
C LEU A 382 -8.78 -4.54 22.91
N PRO A 383 -8.90 -4.78 21.59
CA PRO A 383 -9.77 -5.82 21.09
C PRO A 383 -9.20 -7.20 21.42
N SER A 384 -10.06 -8.16 21.75
CA SER A 384 -9.68 -9.59 21.80
C SER A 384 -9.09 -10.01 20.46
N PRO A 385 -8.35 -11.14 20.36
CA PRO A 385 -7.70 -11.53 19.13
C PRO A 385 -8.61 -11.43 17.92
N HIS A 386 -9.81 -12.00 17.96
CA HIS A 386 -10.81 -12.00 16.88
C HIS A 386 -11.66 -10.72 16.74
N GLN A 387 -11.38 -9.67 17.52
CA GLN A 387 -12.11 -8.41 17.47
C GLN A 387 -11.28 -7.32 16.79
N VAL A 388 -11.96 -6.34 16.20
CA VAL A 388 -11.34 -5.13 15.65
C VAL A 388 -12.17 -3.90 15.97
N HIS A 389 -11.51 -2.74 16.01
CA HIS A 389 -12.20 -1.47 16.07
C HIS A 389 -12.81 -1.16 14.71
N SER A 390 -14.14 -1.18 14.62
CA SER A 390 -14.89 -0.93 13.38
C SER A 390 -14.48 0.39 12.70
N GLU A 391 -14.26 1.44 13.48
CA GLU A 391 -13.75 2.74 13.04
C GLU A 391 -12.38 2.68 12.33
N TRP A 392 -11.44 1.85 12.82
CA TRP A 392 -10.11 1.72 12.24
C TRP A 392 -10.17 0.96 10.91
N VAL A 393 -11.07 -0.02 10.81
CA VAL A 393 -11.31 -0.75 9.55
C VAL A 393 -11.97 0.15 8.52
N GLY A 394 -13.02 0.89 8.92
CA GLY A 394 -13.65 1.90 8.06
C GLY A 394 -12.64 2.92 7.53
N ARG A 395 -11.73 3.41 8.38
CA ARG A 395 -10.66 4.34 7.96
C ARG A 395 -9.68 3.71 6.97
N ALA A 396 -9.28 2.45 7.15
CA ALA A 396 -8.38 1.79 6.19
C ALA A 396 -9.05 1.61 4.82
N ILE A 397 -10.33 1.22 4.79
CA ILE A 397 -11.11 1.13 3.54
C ILE A 397 -11.21 2.51 2.87
N SER A 398 -11.57 3.55 3.64
CA SER A 398 -11.61 4.93 3.15
C SER A 398 -10.26 5.39 2.59
N ASN A 399 -9.14 5.01 3.20
CA ASN A 399 -7.81 5.36 2.70
C ASN A 399 -7.54 4.80 1.29
N PHE A 400 -7.92 3.54 1.02
CA PHE A 400 -7.79 2.96 -0.32
C PHE A 400 -8.65 3.71 -1.36
N ILE A 401 -9.88 4.09 -0.99
CA ILE A 401 -10.77 4.86 -1.86
C ILE A 401 -10.16 6.23 -2.17
N MET A 402 -9.68 6.94 -1.15
CA MET A 402 -9.11 8.29 -1.29
C MET A 402 -7.77 8.30 -2.05
N HIS A 403 -6.93 7.28 -1.86
CA HIS A 403 -5.70 7.15 -2.65
C HIS A 403 -5.98 6.76 -4.11
N THR A 404 -7.03 5.99 -4.37
CA THR A 404 -7.49 5.74 -5.75
C THR A 404 -7.94 7.05 -6.40
N LEU A 405 -8.69 7.89 -5.67
CA LEU A 405 -9.07 9.22 -6.14
C LEU A 405 -7.85 10.10 -6.45
N GLU A 406 -6.82 10.04 -5.61
CA GLU A 406 -5.54 10.73 -5.85
C GLU A 406 -4.85 10.25 -7.11
N ALA A 407 -4.72 8.94 -7.31
CA ALA A 407 -4.07 8.41 -8.50
C ALA A 407 -4.79 8.84 -9.79
N LEU A 408 -6.13 8.86 -9.79
CA LEU A 408 -6.94 9.34 -10.91
C LEU A 408 -6.78 10.85 -11.16
N ARG A 409 -6.46 11.65 -10.13
CA ARG A 409 -6.11 13.07 -10.30
C ARG A 409 -4.70 13.25 -10.86
N ASP A 410 -3.79 12.37 -10.47
CA ASP A 410 -2.38 12.40 -10.84
C ASP A 410 -2.11 11.80 -12.23
N GLY A 411 -3.13 11.31 -12.94
CA GLY A 411 -3.05 10.91 -14.34
C GLY A 411 -3.36 9.44 -14.61
N LEU A 412 -3.70 8.63 -13.59
CA LEU A 412 -4.12 7.24 -13.80
C LEU A 412 -5.37 7.22 -14.71
N PRO A 413 -5.32 6.56 -15.88
CA PRO A 413 -6.49 6.51 -16.75
C PRO A 413 -7.60 5.68 -16.12
N ALA A 414 -8.78 6.27 -15.95
CA ALA A 414 -9.93 5.58 -15.34
C ALA A 414 -10.32 4.29 -16.09
N HIS A 415 -10.00 4.20 -17.38
CA HIS A 415 -10.30 3.03 -18.22
C HIS A 415 -9.29 1.91 -18.21
N SER A 416 -8.07 2.20 -17.78
CA SER A 416 -7.04 1.20 -17.58
C SER A 416 -7.08 0.57 -16.19
N TYR A 417 -7.96 1.01 -15.28
CA TYR A 417 -7.89 0.64 -13.86
C TYR A 417 -9.21 0.14 -13.28
N SER A 418 -9.12 -0.93 -12.49
CA SER A 418 -10.17 -1.40 -11.59
C SER A 418 -9.61 -1.72 -10.22
N PHE A 419 -10.35 -1.34 -9.19
CA PHE A 419 -10.05 -1.70 -7.81
C PHE A 419 -11.13 -2.64 -7.28
N ILE A 420 -10.73 -3.75 -6.68
CA ILE A 420 -11.65 -4.77 -6.17
C ILE A 420 -11.34 -5.01 -4.69
N PHE A 421 -12.34 -4.77 -3.82
CA PHE A 421 -12.33 -5.33 -2.47
C PHE A 421 -12.60 -6.83 -2.56
N ASP A 422 -11.61 -7.62 -2.17
CA ASP A 422 -11.65 -9.08 -2.23
C ASP A 422 -12.08 -9.66 -0.86
N GLY A 423 -13.24 -10.32 -0.83
CA GLY A 423 -13.85 -10.94 0.35
C GLY A 423 -13.51 -12.43 0.55
N GLU A 424 -12.62 -13.00 -0.25
CA GLU A 424 -12.18 -14.39 -0.04
C GLU A 424 -11.50 -14.54 1.34
N PRO A 425 -11.72 -15.66 2.08
CA PRO A 425 -12.34 -16.91 1.61
C PRO A 425 -13.85 -17.05 1.85
N ASN A 426 -14.52 -16.05 2.45
CA ASN A 426 -15.94 -16.14 2.78
C ASN A 426 -16.68 -14.88 2.33
N LEU A 427 -17.29 -14.95 1.15
CA LEU A 427 -17.98 -13.83 0.52
C LEU A 427 -19.21 -13.37 1.32
N ASN A 428 -20.00 -14.30 1.88
CA ASN A 428 -21.19 -13.95 2.66
C ASN A 428 -20.82 -13.21 3.95
N HIS A 429 -19.82 -13.70 4.67
CA HIS A 429 -19.35 -13.02 5.88
C HIS A 429 -18.69 -11.67 5.55
N SER A 430 -18.06 -11.56 4.38
CA SER A 430 -17.55 -10.29 3.88
C SER A 430 -18.66 -9.30 3.60
N THR A 431 -19.80 -9.73 3.05
CA THR A 431 -20.99 -8.89 2.88
C THR A 431 -21.45 -8.31 4.21
N GLU A 432 -21.65 -9.15 5.22
CA GLU A 432 -22.12 -8.73 6.55
C GLU A 432 -21.13 -7.79 7.23
N THR A 433 -19.85 -8.19 7.27
CA THR A 433 -18.77 -7.42 7.88
C THR A 433 -18.61 -6.07 7.18
N PHE A 434 -18.54 -6.05 5.85
CA PHE A 434 -18.36 -4.81 5.08
C PHE A 434 -19.54 -3.85 5.29
N LYS A 435 -20.78 -4.37 5.32
CA LYS A 435 -21.98 -3.57 5.60
C LYS A 435 -21.87 -2.89 6.97
N SER A 436 -21.57 -3.65 8.03
CA SER A 436 -21.42 -3.08 9.39
C SER A 436 -20.32 -2.03 9.49
N LEU A 437 -19.24 -2.19 8.72
CA LEU A 437 -18.10 -1.28 8.73
C LEU A 437 -18.31 -0.02 7.88
N MET A 438 -19.02 -0.15 6.75
CA MET A 438 -19.05 0.85 5.70
C MET A 438 -20.39 1.56 5.50
N GLU A 439 -21.47 1.15 6.18
CA GLU A 439 -22.80 1.79 6.09
C GLU A 439 -22.71 3.32 6.20
N LEU A 440 -22.09 3.80 7.27
CA LEU A 440 -21.97 5.23 7.55
C LEU A 440 -20.84 5.90 6.75
N PRO A 441 -19.61 5.34 6.65
CA PRO A 441 -18.57 5.90 5.77
C PRO A 441 -19.00 6.09 4.32
N ILE A 442 -19.71 5.13 3.71
CA ILE A 442 -20.16 5.23 2.31
C ILE A 442 -21.18 6.35 2.13
N ALA A 443 -22.10 6.55 3.08
CA ALA A 443 -23.03 7.66 3.00
C ALA A 443 -22.29 9.02 2.97
N TRP A 444 -21.22 9.15 3.75
CA TRP A 444 -20.38 10.35 3.75
C TRP A 444 -19.49 10.48 2.52
N ILE A 445 -18.85 9.41 2.05
CA ILE A 445 -18.01 9.45 0.84
C ILE A 445 -18.88 9.77 -0.37
N THR A 446 -20.12 9.31 -0.40
CA THR A 446 -21.08 9.62 -1.47
C THR A 446 -21.47 11.11 -1.49
N ALA A 447 -21.54 11.74 -0.31
CA ALA A 447 -21.70 13.20 -0.23
C ALA A 447 -20.49 13.97 -0.80
N ASN A 448 -19.32 13.34 -0.89
CA ASN A 448 -18.21 13.86 -1.68
C ASN A 448 -18.51 13.65 -3.18
N THR A 449 -19.12 14.66 -3.79
CA THR A 449 -19.56 14.65 -5.19
C THR A 449 -18.45 14.31 -6.18
N GLU A 450 -17.17 14.48 -5.81
CA GLU A 450 -16.06 14.14 -6.70
C GLU A 450 -15.85 12.63 -6.85
N CYS A 451 -16.10 11.84 -5.81
CA CYS A 451 -16.02 10.37 -5.90
C CYS A 451 -17.03 9.83 -6.92
N ILE A 452 -18.24 10.41 -6.95
CA ILE A 452 -19.27 10.09 -7.94
C ILE A 452 -18.91 10.66 -9.32
N ALA A 453 -18.49 11.94 -9.39
CA ALA A 453 -18.16 12.60 -10.65
C ALA A 453 -16.99 11.93 -11.40
N ARG A 454 -16.05 11.31 -10.68
CA ARG A 454 -14.94 10.53 -11.27
C ARG A 454 -15.24 9.04 -11.42
N GLY A 455 -16.46 8.60 -11.10
CA GLY A 455 -16.91 7.22 -11.28
C GLY A 455 -16.24 6.21 -10.33
N LEU A 456 -15.72 6.64 -9.18
CA LEU A 456 -15.17 5.71 -8.18
C LEU A 456 -16.29 4.87 -7.56
N LEU A 457 -17.38 5.55 -7.18
CA LEU A 457 -18.61 4.99 -6.65
C LEU A 457 -19.66 4.97 -7.77
N ALA A 458 -20.58 4.01 -7.73
CA ALA A 458 -21.77 4.06 -8.57
C ALA A 458 -22.68 5.23 -8.10
N SER A 459 -23.51 5.76 -9.00
CA SER A 459 -24.48 6.81 -8.64
C SER A 459 -25.48 6.28 -7.61
N PRO A 460 -25.98 7.09 -6.65
CA PRO A 460 -27.02 6.66 -5.71
C PRO A 460 -28.34 6.23 -6.37
N GLU A 461 -28.55 6.63 -7.63
CA GLU A 461 -29.70 6.23 -8.44
C GLU A 461 -29.46 4.88 -9.18
N ASP A 462 -28.24 4.33 -9.12
CA ASP A 462 -27.86 3.06 -9.75
C ASP A 462 -28.20 1.88 -8.83
N ASN A 463 -28.76 0.81 -9.40
CA ASN A 463 -29.05 -0.44 -8.66
C ASN A 463 -27.78 -1.10 -8.07
N ASN A 464 -26.59 -0.74 -8.56
CA ASN A 464 -25.30 -1.23 -8.09
C ASN A 464 -24.64 -0.30 -7.07
N TYR A 465 -25.33 0.73 -6.56
CA TYR A 465 -24.81 1.60 -5.51
C TYR A 465 -24.54 0.83 -4.21
N PRO A 466 -23.38 0.94 -3.53
CA PRO A 466 -22.28 1.86 -3.82
C PRO A 466 -21.20 1.31 -4.76
N PHE A 467 -21.04 -0.01 -4.78
CA PHE A 467 -20.06 -0.70 -5.62
C PHE A 467 -20.73 -1.86 -6.33
N ARG A 468 -20.38 -2.05 -7.60
CA ARG A 468 -20.84 -3.23 -8.32
C ARG A 468 -20.14 -4.50 -7.82
N THR A 469 -20.92 -5.58 -7.68
CA THR A 469 -20.36 -6.92 -7.53
C THR A 469 -19.71 -7.36 -8.84
N SER A 470 -18.39 -7.54 -8.81
CA SER A 470 -17.61 -8.08 -9.90
C SER A 470 -17.70 -9.61 -9.83
N PRO A 471 -18.39 -10.29 -10.77
CA PRO A 471 -18.26 -11.73 -10.86
C PRO A 471 -16.80 -12.00 -11.23
N SER A 472 -16.10 -12.72 -10.35
CA SER A 472 -14.81 -13.29 -10.69
C SER A 472 -14.98 -13.99 -12.04
N VAL A 473 -14.04 -13.77 -12.97
CA VAL A 473 -13.92 -14.44 -14.29
C VAL A 473 -14.41 -13.62 -15.51
N SER A 474 -13.44 -12.93 -16.14
CA SER A 474 -13.12 -13.08 -17.59
C SER A 474 -13.83 -12.27 -18.68
N LYS A 475 -14.33 -11.06 -18.46
CA LYS A 475 -14.57 -10.15 -19.60
C LYS A 475 -13.93 -8.78 -19.41
N ASN A 476 -13.22 -8.33 -20.45
CA ASN A 476 -12.77 -6.95 -20.61
C ASN A 476 -14.02 -6.07 -20.79
N VAL A 477 -14.69 -5.78 -19.68
CA VAL A 477 -15.84 -4.87 -19.66
C VAL A 477 -15.28 -3.45 -19.70
N SER A 478 -15.78 -2.58 -20.57
CA SER A 478 -15.35 -1.17 -20.62
C SER A 478 -15.78 -0.42 -19.34
N VAL A 479 -15.17 0.72 -18.99
CA VAL A 479 -15.57 1.49 -17.78
C VAL A 479 -17.04 1.87 -17.79
N GLN A 480 -17.56 2.23 -18.97
CA GLN A 480 -18.96 2.59 -19.14
C GLN A 480 -19.89 1.41 -18.84
N GLU A 481 -19.48 0.19 -19.19
CA GLU A 481 -20.21 -1.02 -18.87
C GLU A 481 -19.99 -1.49 -17.43
N ARG A 482 -18.94 -1.03 -16.72
CA ARG A 482 -18.61 -1.43 -15.32
C ARG A 482 -19.47 -0.73 -14.27
N GLY A 483 -19.95 0.49 -14.51
CA GLY A 483 -20.75 1.28 -13.56
C GLY A 483 -19.94 2.03 -12.50
N SER A 484 -18.87 1.42 -11.97
CA SER A 484 -17.91 2.05 -11.04
C SER A 484 -16.49 1.47 -11.18
N ILE A 485 -15.47 2.28 -10.88
CA ILE A 485 -14.05 1.86 -10.85
C ILE A 485 -13.77 0.94 -9.67
N ILE A 486 -14.35 1.26 -8.50
CA ILE A 486 -14.25 0.45 -7.29
C ILE A 486 -15.39 -0.55 -7.28
N GLN A 487 -15.04 -1.81 -7.02
CA GLN A 487 -15.91 -2.99 -7.07
C GLN A 487 -15.62 -3.88 -5.86
N CYS A 488 -16.45 -4.89 -5.66
CA CYS A 488 -16.22 -5.97 -4.70
C CYS A 488 -16.56 -7.32 -5.34
N ASN A 489 -15.95 -8.43 -4.91
CA ASN A 489 -16.34 -9.78 -5.39
C ASN A 489 -17.41 -10.45 -4.52
N PHE A 490 -17.90 -9.77 -3.48
CA PHE A 490 -19.03 -10.17 -2.66
C PHE A 490 -20.24 -9.27 -2.93
N THR A 491 -21.42 -9.70 -2.51
CA THR A 491 -22.67 -8.94 -2.73
C THR A 491 -22.80 -7.86 -1.67
N LEU A 492 -23.26 -6.67 -2.03
CA LEU A 492 -23.67 -5.66 -1.04
C LEU A 492 -25.19 -5.72 -0.93
N ASP A 493 -25.72 -6.04 0.24
CA ASP A 493 -27.17 -6.08 0.46
C ASP A 493 -27.81 -4.75 0.02
N GLN A 494 -28.71 -4.79 -0.96
CA GLN A 494 -29.44 -3.62 -1.46
C GLN A 494 -30.82 -3.47 -0.81
N PRO A 495 -31.38 -2.25 -0.73
CA PRO A 495 -30.81 -0.97 -1.18
C PRO A 495 -29.98 -0.23 -0.10
N TRP A 496 -28.93 0.48 -0.51
CA TRP A 496 -28.22 1.44 0.34
C TRP A 496 -28.83 2.85 0.18
N ASP A 497 -29.46 3.38 1.22
CA ASP A 497 -30.00 4.75 1.21
C ASP A 497 -29.12 5.71 2.03
N TYR A 498 -28.22 6.41 1.33
CA TYR A 498 -27.29 7.32 1.99
C TYR A 498 -27.97 8.51 2.66
N LYS A 499 -29.15 8.95 2.19
CA LYS A 499 -29.88 10.08 2.78
C LYS A 499 -30.48 9.66 4.11
N THR A 500 -31.16 8.52 4.13
CA THR A 500 -31.70 7.95 5.37
C THR A 500 -30.58 7.65 6.37
N ILE A 501 -29.45 7.08 5.93
CA ILE A 501 -28.29 6.80 6.80
C ILE A 501 -27.71 8.11 7.39
N ALA A 502 -27.62 9.18 6.59
CA ALA A 502 -27.10 10.46 7.05
C ALA A 502 -28.07 11.20 8.00
N GLU A 503 -29.37 11.07 7.78
CA GLU A 503 -30.45 11.73 8.54
C GLU A 503 -30.85 11.01 9.83
N ASP A 504 -30.65 9.69 9.91
CA ASP A 504 -30.97 8.88 11.09
C ASP A 504 -30.10 9.30 12.28
N LYS A 505 -30.68 10.06 13.22
CA LYS A 505 -30.02 10.58 14.42
C LYS A 505 -29.62 9.49 15.43
N VAL A 506 -30.16 8.28 15.32
CA VAL A 506 -29.82 7.14 16.20
C VAL A 506 -28.63 6.37 15.64
N ARG A 507 -28.50 6.28 14.31
CA ARG A 507 -27.31 5.73 13.64
C ARG A 507 -26.19 6.77 13.54
N ASN A 508 -26.53 8.01 13.22
CA ASN A 508 -25.67 9.21 13.24
C ASN A 508 -25.78 9.95 14.59
N LYS A 509 -25.53 9.23 15.69
CA LYS A 509 -25.69 9.69 17.08
C LYS A 509 -24.99 11.00 17.42
N HIS A 510 -23.93 11.36 16.71
CA HIS A 510 -23.19 12.59 16.99
C HIS A 510 -23.33 13.65 15.91
N HIS A 511 -24.39 13.59 15.10
CA HIS A 511 -24.70 14.60 14.07
C HIS A 511 -23.48 14.94 13.24
N TRP A 512 -22.79 13.90 12.76
CA TRP A 512 -21.61 14.05 11.93
C TRP A 512 -22.03 14.91 10.73
N LYS A 513 -21.26 15.97 10.44
CA LYS A 513 -21.50 16.88 9.30
C LYS A 513 -20.39 16.73 8.25
N THR A 514 -19.38 15.92 8.54
CA THR A 514 -18.18 15.62 7.74
C THR A 514 -17.68 14.22 8.12
N LEU A 515 -16.97 13.51 7.21
CA LEU A 515 -16.20 12.29 7.57
C LEU A 515 -15.27 12.56 8.78
N ASP A 516 -14.79 13.79 8.92
CA ASP A 516 -13.91 14.20 10.00
C ASP A 516 -14.58 14.20 11.38
N ALA A 517 -15.90 14.42 11.49
CA ALA A 517 -16.62 14.32 12.76
C ALA A 517 -16.90 12.86 13.15
N LEU A 518 -17.05 11.99 12.13
CA LEU A 518 -17.08 10.54 12.26
C LEU A 518 -15.73 10.00 12.77
N HIS A 519 -14.61 10.58 12.30
CA HIS A 519 -13.26 10.13 12.64
C HIS A 519 -12.58 10.90 13.80
N SER A 520 -12.88 12.16 14.08
CA SER A 520 -12.30 12.92 15.22
C SER A 520 -12.79 12.39 16.57
N HIS A 521 -13.98 11.77 16.60
CA HIS A 521 -14.43 11.00 17.75
C HIS A 521 -13.62 9.70 17.95
N ALA A 522 -13.03 9.15 16.88
CA ALA A 522 -12.14 7.97 16.93
C ALA A 522 -10.73 8.28 17.48
N SER A 523 -10.35 9.56 17.55
CA SER A 523 -9.06 10.02 18.10
C SER A 523 -9.22 10.83 19.40
N GLY A 524 -10.44 10.97 19.92
CA GLY A 524 -10.79 11.80 21.07
C GLY A 524 -10.91 11.00 22.36
N VAL A 525 -10.01 11.28 23.30
CA VAL A 525 -10.00 10.93 24.72
C VAL A 525 -11.40 10.72 25.36
N HIS A 526 -11.59 9.56 25.99
CA HIS A 526 -12.67 9.16 26.93
C HIS A 526 -14.11 8.96 26.42
N THR A 527 -14.35 7.95 25.56
CA THR A 527 -15.65 7.24 25.57
C THR A 527 -15.45 5.73 25.78
N PRO A 528 -16.18 5.06 26.70
CA PRO A 528 -15.89 3.67 27.08
C PRO A 528 -16.38 2.60 26.09
N ASN A 529 -17.04 2.98 24.99
CA ASN A 529 -17.73 2.04 24.09
C ASN A 529 -17.29 2.25 22.63
N TYR A 530 -16.02 1.96 22.32
CA TYR A 530 -15.66 1.67 20.93
C TYR A 530 -16.40 0.40 20.52
N GLY A 531 -17.13 0.45 19.40
CA GLY A 531 -17.82 -0.73 18.84
C GLY A 531 -16.80 -1.73 18.34
N LYS A 532 -16.30 -2.60 19.23
CA LYS A 532 -15.52 -3.78 18.85
C LYS A 532 -16.42 -4.67 18.00
N LEU A 533 -15.98 -4.94 16.78
CA LEU A 533 -16.65 -5.87 15.89
C LEU A 533 -15.93 -7.22 16.00
N ASP A 534 -16.68 -8.28 16.31
CA ASP A 534 -16.17 -9.64 16.16
C ASP A 534 -16.09 -9.98 14.68
N VAL A 535 -14.89 -10.25 14.20
CA VAL A 535 -14.63 -10.59 12.80
C VAL A 535 -14.40 -12.09 12.62
N SER A 536 -14.36 -12.88 13.70
CA SER A 536 -14.32 -14.34 13.58
C SER A 536 -15.67 -14.87 13.10
N ASN A 537 -15.60 -15.80 12.14
CA ASN A 537 -16.75 -16.53 11.61
C ASN A 537 -16.54 -18.05 11.59
N GLY A 538 -15.46 -18.54 12.21
CA GLY A 538 -15.03 -19.94 12.13
C GLY A 538 -14.52 -20.40 10.74
N ALA A 539 -14.71 -19.61 9.68
CA ALA A 539 -14.17 -19.88 8.34
C ALA A 539 -12.80 -19.22 8.12
N VAL A 540 -12.47 -18.20 8.91
CA VAL A 540 -11.20 -17.49 8.90
C VAL A 540 -10.46 -17.74 10.21
N ASP A 541 -9.32 -18.43 10.14
CA ASP A 541 -8.45 -18.65 11.29
C ASP A 541 -7.63 -17.38 11.56
N TRP A 542 -8.14 -16.57 12.48
CA TRP A 542 -7.52 -15.29 12.82
C TRP A 542 -6.14 -15.43 13.48
N PRO A 543 -5.91 -16.36 14.43
CA PRO A 543 -4.56 -16.72 14.87
C PRO A 543 -3.60 -17.06 13.72
N GLN A 544 -4.05 -17.86 12.75
CA GLN A 544 -3.26 -18.18 11.56
C GLN A 544 -2.94 -16.91 10.75
N ILE A 545 -3.93 -16.05 10.49
CA ILE A 545 -3.72 -14.77 9.79
C ILE A 545 -2.69 -13.90 10.49
N LYS A 546 -2.79 -13.75 11.81
CA LYS A 546 -1.79 -12.98 12.56
C LYS A 546 -0.40 -13.64 12.46
N GLY A 547 -0.32 -14.98 12.51
CA GLY A 547 0.93 -15.72 12.37
C GLY A 547 1.61 -15.58 11.02
N GLU A 548 0.87 -15.26 9.96
CA GLU A 548 1.43 -14.97 8.64
C GLU A 548 2.36 -13.75 8.65
N TYR A 549 2.23 -12.86 9.64
CA TYR A 549 3.02 -11.63 9.79
C TYR A 549 4.28 -11.77 10.63
N PHE A 550 4.55 -12.95 11.20
CA PHE A 550 5.71 -13.18 12.04
C PHE A 550 6.50 -14.42 11.59
N GLU A 551 7.82 -14.36 11.71
CA GLU A 551 8.64 -15.55 11.88
C GLU A 551 8.58 -15.96 13.35
N MET A 552 8.45 -17.27 13.61
CA MET A 552 8.38 -17.85 14.94
C MET A 552 9.47 -18.90 15.08
N GLN A 553 10.19 -18.87 16.19
CA GLN A 553 11.18 -19.89 16.56
C GLN A 553 11.09 -20.20 18.05
N PRO A 554 11.32 -21.44 18.48
CA PRO A 554 11.46 -21.75 19.90
C PRO A 554 12.51 -20.82 20.53
N LEU A 555 12.18 -20.20 21.65
CA LEU A 555 13.05 -19.20 22.29
C LEU A 555 14.40 -19.81 22.72
N CYS A 556 14.43 -21.12 22.99
CA CYS A 556 15.66 -21.85 23.26
C CYS A 556 16.63 -21.90 22.07
N ASP A 557 16.11 -21.76 20.84
CA ASP A 557 16.89 -21.82 19.61
C ASP A 557 17.39 -20.44 19.18
N VAL A 558 16.91 -19.37 19.83
CA VAL A 558 17.31 -17.99 19.53
C VAL A 558 18.44 -17.56 20.47
N PRO A 559 19.58 -17.05 19.95
CA PRO A 559 20.67 -16.58 20.79
C PRO A 559 20.21 -15.46 21.74
N SER A 560 20.53 -15.56 23.04
CA SER A 560 20.06 -14.57 24.04
C SER A 560 20.54 -13.14 23.77
N LYS A 561 21.63 -12.96 23.00
CA LYS A 561 22.14 -11.65 22.58
C LYS A 561 21.30 -11.00 21.46
N GLU A 562 20.48 -11.80 20.78
CA GLU A 562 19.60 -11.39 19.69
C GLU A 562 18.13 -11.31 20.15
N THR A 563 17.84 -11.57 21.42
CA THR A 563 16.50 -11.51 22.01
C THR A 563 16.32 -10.26 22.85
N GLU A 564 15.15 -9.64 22.73
CA GLU A 564 14.71 -8.56 23.63
C GLU A 564 13.31 -8.89 24.13
N ALA A 565 13.10 -8.73 25.43
CA ALA A 565 11.78 -8.81 26.01
C ALA A 565 10.87 -7.73 25.41
N LEU A 566 9.61 -8.07 25.20
CA LEU A 566 8.58 -7.09 24.91
C LEU A 566 8.41 -6.21 26.16
N GLY A 567 8.98 -5.01 26.13
CA GLY A 567 8.64 -3.98 27.10
C GLY A 567 7.18 -3.59 26.91
N PHE A 568 6.35 -3.76 27.93
CA PHE A 568 5.06 -3.05 28.02
C PHE A 568 5.34 -1.56 28.26
N SER A 569 5.89 -0.88 27.26
CA SER A 569 6.06 0.58 27.25
C SER A 569 5.37 1.12 26.01
N GLY A 570 4.07 1.38 26.16
CA GLY A 570 3.21 1.96 25.14
C GLY A 570 1.85 2.32 25.74
N GLY A 571 1.84 3.32 26.62
CA GLY A 571 0.60 3.97 27.09
C GLY A 571 0.08 3.54 28.47
N LEU A 572 0.97 3.48 29.47
CA LEU A 572 0.60 3.54 30.89
C LEU A 572 1.65 4.38 31.65
N GLN A 573 1.58 5.70 31.52
CA GLN A 573 2.02 6.66 32.53
C GLN A 573 1.44 8.04 32.17
N GLU A 574 0.48 8.46 33.01
CA GLU A 574 -0.22 9.76 33.16
C GLU A 574 -1.05 10.32 31.99
#